data_AF-A0AAU2EPU0-F1
#
_entry.id   AF-A0AAU2EPU0-F1
#
_cell.length_a   1.000
_cell.length_b   1.000
_cell.length_c   1.000
_cell.angle_alpha   90.00
_cell.angle_beta   90.00
_cell.angle_gamma   90.00
#
_symmetry.space_group_name_H-M   'P 1'
#
loop_
_entity.id
_entity.type
_entity.pdbx_description
1 polymer ?
#
loop_
_entity_poly.entity_id
_entity_poly.type
_entity_poly.pdbx_seq_one_letter_code
_entity_poly.pdbx_strand_id
1 'polypeptide(L)'
;MADIWVLSWGQDRGRSGQLVRAGAITHLLASEERVSASRVESDEVVRLVGSTGPGALLPEDFHLALLVKLGQARKQARDSDKDLVLVADLDDDSEWDWSVFTVSELWKS
;
A
#
# COMPACT_ATOMS: atom_id res chain seq x y z
N MET A 1 -17.95 9.91 -2.30
CA MET A 1 -17.30 8.71 -2.86
C MET A 1 -16.13 8.43 -1.97
N ALA A 2 -16.18 7.30 -1.28
CA ALA A 2 -15.11 6.86 -0.40
C ALA A 2 -13.75 6.80 -1.11
N ASP A 3 -12.72 7.23 -0.39
CA ASP A 3 -11.35 7.23 -0.84
C ASP A 3 -10.63 5.94 -0.46
N ILE A 4 -9.65 5.60 -1.29
CA ILE A 4 -8.75 4.49 -1.03
C ILE A 4 -7.36 5.07 -0.88
N TRP A 5 -6.73 4.76 0.24
CA TRP A 5 -5.39 5.19 0.58
C TRP A 5 -4.44 3.99 0.57
N VAL A 6 -3.18 4.22 0.25
CA VAL A 6 -2.10 3.24 0.43
C VAL A 6 -1.18 3.78 1.52
N LEU A 7 -1.02 3.03 2.60
CA LEU A 7 -0.13 3.38 3.68
C LEU A 7 1.29 2.97 3.32
N SER A 8 2.15 3.96 3.27
CA SER A 8 3.59 3.82 3.14
C SER A 8 4.23 3.93 4.53
N TRP A 9 4.95 2.89 4.91
CA TRP A 9 5.80 2.91 6.09
C TRP A 9 7.21 3.37 5.69
N GLY A 10 7.64 4.52 6.24
CA GLY A 10 9.03 4.93 6.14
C GLY A 10 9.95 3.93 6.85
N GLN A 11 11.11 3.62 6.25
CA GLN A 11 12.16 2.80 6.88
C GLN A 11 12.86 3.53 8.03
N ASP A 12 12.67 4.84 8.18
CA ASP A 12 13.35 5.61 9.21
C ASP A 12 12.73 5.38 10.59
N ARG A 13 13.59 5.31 11.60
CA ARG A 13 13.25 5.00 13.02
C ARG A 13 12.29 6.00 13.68
N GLY A 14 11.86 7.05 12.99
CA GLY A 14 10.71 7.87 13.38
C GLY A 14 9.48 7.38 12.63
N ARG A 15 8.43 6.95 13.34
CA ARG A 15 7.13 6.51 12.80
C ARG A 15 6.43 7.59 11.95
N SER A 16 7.00 7.98 10.82
CA SER A 16 6.32 8.79 9.82
C SER A 16 5.71 7.83 8.80
N GLY A 17 4.44 7.49 9.00
CA GLY A 17 3.63 6.86 7.96
C GLY A 17 3.16 7.94 6.98
N GLN A 18 3.22 7.66 5.68
CA GLN A 18 2.65 8.52 4.64
C GLN A 18 1.45 7.84 4.02
N LEU A 19 0.36 8.57 3.80
CA LEU A 19 -0.81 8.07 3.08
C LEU A 19 -0.81 8.61 1.65
N VAL A 20 -0.86 7.72 0.68
CA VAL A 20 -0.97 8.05 -0.75
C VAL A 20 -2.37 7.72 -1.23
N ARG A 21 -3.10 8.70 -1.75
CA ARG A 21 -4.42 8.44 -2.36
C ARG A 21 -4.24 7.57 -3.60
N ALA A 22 -4.88 6.40 -3.63
CA ALA A 22 -4.71 5.43 -4.71
C ALA A 22 -5.13 5.98 -6.08
N GLY A 23 -6.15 6.83 -6.13
CA GLY A 23 -6.60 7.49 -7.36
C GLY A 23 -5.60 8.49 -7.96
N ALA A 24 -4.58 8.91 -7.19
CA ALA A 24 -3.53 9.82 -7.67
C ALA A 24 -2.30 9.07 -8.20
N ILE A 25 -2.20 7.75 -7.98
CA ILE A 25 -1.09 6.93 -8.47
C ILE A 25 -1.29 6.69 -9.96
N THR A 26 -0.28 7.06 -10.76
CA THR A 26 -0.31 6.89 -12.21
C THR A 26 0.79 5.98 -12.72
N HIS A 27 1.87 5.81 -11.96
CA HIS A 27 2.94 4.88 -12.26
C HIS A 27 3.30 4.06 -11.02
N LEU A 28 3.55 2.76 -11.23
CA LEU A 28 4.10 1.85 -10.24
C LEU A 28 5.44 1.33 -10.74
N LEU A 29 6.42 1.31 -9.85
CA LEU A 29 7.75 0.76 -10.07
C LEU A 29 8.00 -0.32 -9.02
N ALA A 30 8.47 -1.47 -9.45
CA ALA A 30 8.74 -2.60 -8.55
C ALA A 30 10.14 -3.16 -8.80
N SER A 31 10.78 -3.54 -7.70
CA SER A 31 11.92 -4.46 -7.68
C SER A 31 11.68 -5.47 -6.56
N GLU A 32 12.55 -6.48 -6.47
CA GLU A 32 12.52 -7.47 -5.38
C GLU A 32 12.66 -6.83 -3.98
N GLU A 33 13.13 -5.59 -3.88
CA GLU A 33 13.36 -4.90 -2.62
C GLU A 33 12.29 -3.87 -2.27
N ARG A 34 11.50 -3.40 -3.24
CA ARG A 34 10.54 -2.31 -3.00
C ARG A 34 9.48 -2.18 -4.09
N VAL A 35 8.33 -1.63 -3.69
CA VAL A 35 7.35 -1.04 -4.59
C VAL A 35 7.27 0.45 -4.33
N SER A 36 7.31 1.24 -5.39
CA SER A 36 7.21 2.70 -5.37
C SER A 36 6.13 3.20 -6.33
N ALA A 37 5.55 4.35 -6.02
CA ALA A 37 4.55 5.02 -6.83
C ALA A 37 4.97 6.45 -7.14
N SER A 38 4.54 6.95 -8.30
CA SER A 38 4.60 8.38 -8.61
C SER A 38 3.29 8.84 -9.22
N ARG A 39 3.15 10.17 -9.31
CA ARG A 39 2.00 10.86 -9.91
C ARG A 39 2.41 11.50 -11.23
N VAL A 40 1.47 11.61 -12.17
CA VAL A 40 1.65 12.39 -13.39
C VAL A 40 1.97 13.83 -12.99
N GLU A 41 2.95 14.44 -13.67
CA GLU A 41 3.44 15.80 -13.42
C GLU A 41 4.18 16.02 -12.08
N SER A 42 4.46 14.95 -11.33
CA SER A 42 5.32 15.01 -10.15
C SER A 42 6.56 14.12 -10.33
N ASP A 43 7.73 14.71 -10.15
CA ASP A 43 8.99 13.95 -10.05
C ASP A 43 9.13 13.26 -8.68
N GLU A 44 8.14 13.42 -7.79
CA GLU A 44 8.11 12.76 -6.48
C GLU A 44 7.79 11.27 -6.65
N VAL A 45 8.78 10.43 -6.31
CA VAL A 45 8.63 8.98 -6.19
C VAL A 45 8.48 8.62 -4.71
N VAL A 46 7.30 8.15 -4.36
CA VAL A 46 6.99 7.68 -3.00
C VAL A 46 7.21 6.18 -2.93
N ARG A 47 8.05 5.73 -2.00
CA ARG A 47 8.16 4.30 -1.68
C ARG A 47 6.88 3.86 -0.97
N LEU A 48 6.16 2.87 -1.48
CA LEU A 48 4.96 2.33 -0.83
C LEU A 48 5.32 1.26 0.20
N VAL A 49 6.26 0.38 -0.15
CA VAL A 49 6.77 -0.68 0.70
C VAL A 49 8.23 -0.96 0.33
N GLY A 50 9.03 -1.36 1.30
CA GLY A 50 10.36 -1.90 1.06
C GLY A 50 10.63 -3.09 1.96
N SER A 51 11.61 -3.91 1.59
CA SER A 51 12.12 -4.99 2.42
C SER A 51 12.49 -4.45 3.81
N THR A 52 12.05 -5.15 4.85
CA THR A 52 12.24 -4.73 6.25
C THR A 52 13.54 -5.26 6.85
N GLY A 53 14.40 -5.90 6.06
CA GLY A 53 15.70 -6.40 6.51
C GLY A 53 16.50 -7.09 5.41
N PRO A 54 17.77 -7.41 5.68
CA PRO A 54 18.62 -8.13 4.74
C PRO A 54 18.04 -9.52 4.44
N GLY A 55 17.74 -9.78 3.16
CA GLY A 55 17.23 -11.08 2.66
C GLY A 55 15.71 -11.21 2.59
N ALA A 56 14.94 -10.25 3.11
CA ALA A 56 13.47 -10.27 3.03
C ALA A 56 13.00 -9.64 1.71
N LEU A 57 13.02 -10.39 0.61
CA LEU A 57 12.56 -9.91 -0.68
C LEU A 57 11.03 -9.89 -0.76
N LEU A 58 10.50 -8.94 -1.53
CA LEU A 58 9.10 -8.93 -1.93
C LEU A 58 8.86 -10.05 -2.95
N PRO A 59 7.65 -10.65 -2.97
CA PRO A 59 7.27 -11.62 -3.99
C PRO A 59 7.41 -11.04 -5.40
N GLU A 60 7.62 -11.93 -6.37
CA GLU A 60 7.49 -11.56 -7.78
C GLU A 60 6.10 -10.95 -8.01
N ASP A 61 6.04 -9.92 -8.85
CA ASP A 61 4.79 -9.23 -9.20
C ASP A 61 3.99 -8.65 -8.01
N PHE A 62 4.63 -8.36 -6.87
CA PHE A 62 3.94 -7.79 -5.70
C PHE A 62 3.19 -6.47 -5.98
N HIS A 63 3.63 -5.71 -6.97
CA HIS A 63 2.95 -4.51 -7.47
C HIS A 63 1.66 -4.82 -8.26
N LEU A 64 1.56 -5.99 -8.91
CA LEU A 64 0.32 -6.46 -9.52
C LEU A 64 -0.68 -6.91 -8.46
N ALA A 65 -0.21 -7.55 -7.38
CA ALA A 65 -1.06 -7.89 -6.22
C ALA A 65 -1.72 -6.64 -5.62
N LEU A 66 -0.99 -5.50 -5.54
CA LEU A 66 -1.55 -4.21 -5.17
C LEU A 66 -2.72 -3.81 -6.08
N LEU A 67 -2.59 -3.95 -7.40
CA LEU A 67 -3.66 -3.60 -8.35
C LEU A 67 -4.90 -4.48 -8.18
N VAL A 68 -4.71 -5.78 -7.91
CA VAL A 68 -5.80 -6.71 -7.62
C VAL A 68 -6.56 -6.27 -6.37
N LYS A 69 -5.83 -5.97 -5.29
CA LYS A 69 -6.41 -5.54 -4.01
C LYS A 69 -7.06 -4.17 -4.10
N LEU A 70 -6.51 -3.24 -4.89
CA LEU A 70 -7.18 -1.97 -5.23
C LEU A 70 -8.53 -2.20 -5.92
N GLY A 71 -8.62 -3.19 -6.82
CA GLY A 71 -9.88 -3.59 -7.44
C GLY A 71 -10.92 -4.08 -6.43
N GLN A 72 -10.49 -4.86 -5.43
CA GLN A 72 -11.35 -5.33 -4.34
C GLN A 72 -11.79 -4.18 -3.42
N ALA A 73 -10.84 -3.34 -2.99
CA ALA A 73 -11.12 -2.17 -2.17
C ALA A 73 -12.09 -1.20 -2.86
N ARG A 74 -12.00 -1.01 -4.18
CA ARG A 74 -12.97 -0.19 -4.94
C ARG A 74 -14.40 -0.72 -4.85
N LYS A 75 -14.58 -2.04 -4.88
CA LYS A 75 -15.91 -2.65 -4.70
C LYS A 75 -16.41 -2.43 -3.27
N GLN A 76 -15.58 -2.73 -2.28
CA GLN A 76 -15.94 -2.57 -0.87
C GLN A 76 -16.23 -1.13 -0.47
N ALA A 77 -15.43 -0.16 -0.94
CA ALA A 77 -15.62 1.26 -0.69
C ALA A 77 -16.95 1.76 -1.29
N ARG A 78 -17.32 1.25 -2.47
CA ARG A 78 -18.61 1.55 -3.09
C ARG A 78 -19.80 1.02 -2.28
N ASP A 79 -19.68 -0.17 -1.72
CA ASP A 79 -20.77 -0.82 -0.99
C ASP A 79 -20.94 -0.29 0.44
N SER A 80 -19.85 0.19 1.05
CA SER A 80 -19.83 0.64 2.46
C SER A 80 -19.80 2.16 2.66
N ASP A 81 -19.48 2.93 1.61
CA ASP A 81 -19.20 4.38 1.66
C ASP A 81 -18.16 4.78 2.73
N LYS A 82 -17.22 3.87 3.03
CA LYS A 82 -16.12 4.08 3.97
C LYS A 82 -14.80 4.18 3.24
N ASP A 83 -13.97 5.12 3.71
CA ASP A 83 -12.57 5.18 3.29
C ASP A 83 -11.84 3.92 3.72
N LEU A 84 -11.06 3.37 2.79
CA LEU A 84 -10.25 2.17 2.99
C LEU A 84 -8.77 2.50 2.85
N VAL A 85 -7.94 1.71 3.53
CA VAL A 85 -6.50 1.83 3.55
C VAL A 85 -5.91 0.48 3.18
N LEU A 86 -5.09 0.46 2.14
CA LEU A 86 -4.25 -0.68 1.79
C LEU A 86 -2.93 -0.57 2.56
N VAL A 87 -2.53 -1.67 3.17
CA VAL A 87 -1.28 -1.79 3.92
C VAL A 87 -0.54 -3.01 3.39
N ALA A 88 0.73 -2.84 3.01
CA ALA A 88 1.61 -3.98 2.81
C ALA A 88 2.09 -4.46 4.17
N ASP A 89 1.82 -5.72 4.49
CA ASP A 89 2.24 -6.36 5.74
C ASP A 89 2.49 -7.85 5.50
N LEU A 90 3.03 -8.52 6.52
CA LEU A 90 3.08 -9.97 6.56
C LEU A 90 1.73 -10.51 7.04
N ASP A 91 1.22 -11.52 6.34
CA ASP A 91 0.03 -12.25 6.77
C ASP A 91 0.35 -13.25 7.90
N ASP A 92 -0.65 -14.05 8.28
CA ASP A 92 -0.53 -15.04 9.35
C ASP A 92 0.51 -16.14 9.03
N ASP A 93 0.79 -16.37 7.75
CA ASP A 93 1.79 -17.33 7.26
C ASP A 93 3.18 -16.67 7.07
N SER A 94 3.33 -15.42 7.49
CA SER A 94 4.54 -14.60 7.31
C SER A 94 4.88 -14.36 5.83
N GLU A 95 3.89 -14.38 4.95
CA GLU A 95 4.03 -14.02 3.55
C GLU A 95 3.60 -12.55 3.32
N TRP A 96 4.27 -11.87 2.40
CA TRP A 96 3.90 -10.50 2.05
C TRP A 96 2.54 -10.47 1.35
N ASP A 97 1.60 -9.70 1.90
CA ASP A 97 0.30 -9.41 1.26
C ASP A 97 -0.05 -7.93 1.37
N TRP A 98 -0.99 -7.50 0.53
CA TRP A 98 -1.67 -6.23 0.64
C TRP A 98 -3.02 -6.45 1.34
N SER A 99 -3.12 -5.98 2.57
CA SER A 99 -4.33 -6.04 3.38
C SER A 99 -5.17 -4.77 3.23
N VAL A 100 -6.49 -4.91 3.32
CA VAL A 100 -7.46 -3.80 3.23
C VAL A 100 -8.10 -3.58 4.59
N PHE A 101 -7.94 -2.38 5.13
CA PHE A 101 -8.50 -1.98 6.41
C PHE A 101 -9.39 -0.75 6.25
N THR A 102 -10.37 -0.60 7.11
CA THR A 102 -11.00 0.68 7.40
C THR A 102 -10.06 1.52 8.27
N VAL A 103 -10.19 2.85 8.20
CA VAL A 103 -9.43 3.77 9.07
C VAL A 103 -9.64 3.44 10.56
N SER A 104 -10.85 3.03 10.93
CA SER A 104 -11.18 2.65 12.31
C SER A 104 -10.49 1.38 12.81
N GLU A 105 -10.12 0.45 11.93
CA GLU A 105 -9.39 -0.76 12.29
C GLU A 105 -7.92 -0.44 12.59
N LEU A 106 -7.32 0.51 11.85
CA LEU A 106 -5.92 0.91 12.03
C LEU A 106 -5.67 1.74 13.30
N TRP A 107 -6.67 2.46 13.82
CA TRP A 107 -6.52 3.27 15.04
C TRP A 107 -6.75 2.47 16.35
N LYS A 108 -7.25 1.24 16.25
CA LYS A 108 -7.53 0.39 17.42
C LYS A 108 -6.36 -0.54 17.80
N SER A 109 -5.25 -0.52 17.06
CA SER A 109 -4.03 -1.30 17.34
C SER A 109 -3.02 -0.55 18.20
#